data_AF-A0AA86SPH5-F1
#
_entry.id   AF-A0AA86SPH5-F1
#
_cell.length_a   1.000
_cell.length_b   1.000
_cell.length_c   1.000
_cell.angle_alpha   90.00
_cell.angle_beta   90.00
_cell.angle_gamma   90.00
#
_symmetry.space_group_name_H-M   'P 1'
#
loop_
_entity.id
_entity.type
_entity.pdbx_description
1 polymer ?
#
loop_
_entity_poly.entity_id
_entity_poly.type
_entity_poly.pdbx_seq_one_letter_code
_entity_poly.pdbx_strand_id
1 'polypeptide(L)'
;MILPNRNDMKWSRIGTAIHQRNPKHIFERVRILLHGKPNFCTKLACIIKHGGGHVFKTLHGLLRNIDEERTLVEAIVVEDKATISRHLKHCAKERDIPMMPFSWIIKSLYCGKLLPFREEKTIHPLPFVKVSELPNALDMSEEI
;
A
#
# COMPACT_ATOMS: atom_id res chain seq x y z
N MET A 1 24.67 29.28 -20.52
CA MET A 1 24.25 28.17 -19.64
C MET A 1 22.84 28.54 -19.14
N ILE A 2 21.81 27.88 -19.63
CA ILE A 2 20.41 28.20 -19.31
C ILE A 2 19.99 27.28 -18.14
N LEU A 3 19.67 27.87 -16.99
CA LEU A 3 19.20 27.13 -15.81
C LEU A 3 17.76 26.63 -16.07
N PRO A 4 17.42 25.38 -15.75
CA PRO A 4 16.06 24.88 -15.92
C PRO A 4 15.12 25.58 -14.93
N ASN A 5 14.01 26.08 -15.46
CA ASN A 5 12.98 26.81 -14.74
C ASN A 5 12.27 25.88 -13.73
N ARG A 6 12.48 26.10 -12.42
CA ARG A 6 11.81 25.38 -11.32
C ARG A 6 10.52 26.10 -10.92
N ASN A 7 9.44 25.82 -11.64
CA ASN A 7 8.09 26.37 -11.38
C ASN A 7 7.31 25.60 -10.30
N ASP A 8 7.93 24.63 -9.63
CA ASP A 8 7.32 23.65 -8.74
C ASP A 8 7.57 23.93 -7.24
N MET A 9 8.13 25.09 -6.90
CA MET A 9 8.29 25.52 -5.50
C MET A 9 7.03 26.20 -4.97
N LYS A 10 6.29 25.53 -4.08
CA LYS A 10 5.34 26.20 -3.16
C LYS A 10 6.05 26.54 -1.85
N TRP A 11 6.09 27.83 -1.52
CA TRP A 11 6.70 28.31 -0.27
C TRP A 11 5.81 27.95 0.92
N SER A 12 6.38 27.29 1.92
CA SER A 12 5.75 27.18 3.24
C SER A 12 5.93 28.50 4.00
N ARG A 13 5.00 28.83 4.91
CA ARG A 13 5.02 30.05 5.77
C ARG A 13 6.30 30.22 6.62
N ILE A 14 7.16 29.20 6.68
CA ILE A 14 8.39 29.13 7.47
C ILE A 14 9.65 29.29 6.58
N GLY A 15 9.50 29.65 5.30
CA GLY A 15 10.63 30.01 4.44
C GLY A 15 11.48 28.84 3.95
N THR A 16 11.21 27.61 4.39
CA THR A 16 11.87 26.42 3.86
C THR A 16 11.23 25.97 2.54
N ALA A 17 12.06 25.79 1.50
CA ALA A 17 11.67 25.14 0.26
C ALA A 17 11.36 23.67 0.56
N ILE A 18 10.09 23.36 0.78
CA ILE A 18 9.64 21.98 0.82
C ILE A 18 9.64 21.51 -0.63
N HIS A 19 10.68 20.78 -1.01
CA HIS A 19 10.65 19.99 -2.22
C HIS A 19 9.46 19.03 -2.04
N GLN A 20 8.33 19.30 -2.70
CA GLN A 20 7.28 18.30 -2.84
C GLN A 20 7.86 17.20 -3.72
N ARG A 21 8.69 16.35 -3.12
CA ARG A 21 9.09 15.09 -3.70
C ARG A 21 7.75 14.38 -3.91
N ASN A 22 7.32 14.26 -5.17
CA ASN A 22 6.06 13.62 -5.53
C ASN A 22 5.85 12.43 -4.59
N PRO A 23 4.73 12.37 -3.83
CA PRO A 23 4.50 11.26 -2.93
C PRO A 23 4.50 10.01 -3.81
N LYS A 24 5.57 9.22 -3.74
CA LYS A 24 5.68 7.98 -4.50
C LYS A 24 4.44 7.17 -4.19
N HIS A 25 3.72 6.75 -5.22
CA HIS A 25 2.48 6.03 -4.98
C HIS A 25 2.81 4.73 -4.21
N ILE A 26 1.94 4.34 -3.28
CA ILE A 26 2.19 3.21 -2.35
C ILE A 26 2.55 1.92 -3.12
N PHE A 27 2.04 1.74 -4.34
CA PHE A 27 2.26 0.58 -5.18
C PHE A 27 3.11 0.85 -6.44
N GLU A 28 3.78 1.99 -6.59
CA GLU A 28 4.53 2.41 -7.80
C GLU A 28 5.51 1.34 -8.35
N ARG A 29 6.05 0.48 -7.49
CA ARG A 29 7.01 -0.59 -7.86
C ARG A 29 6.51 -1.98 -7.49
N VAL A 30 5.20 -2.16 -7.44
CA VAL A 30 4.57 -3.39 -6.99
C VAL A 30 3.86 -4.06 -8.16
N ARG A 31 4.14 -5.34 -8.36
CA ARG A 31 3.50 -6.22 -9.33
C ARG A 31 2.66 -7.26 -8.60
N ILE A 32 1.36 -7.29 -8.91
CA ILE A 32 0.40 -8.11 -8.19
C ILE A 32 -0.34 -9.03 -9.15
N LEU A 33 -0.32 -10.33 -8.85
CA LEU A 33 -1.29 -11.28 -9.40
C LEU A 33 -2.49 -11.37 -8.45
N LEU A 34 -3.68 -11.08 -8.95
CA LEU A 34 -4.92 -11.24 -8.17
C LEU A 34 -5.54 -12.61 -8.40
N HIS A 35 -5.88 -13.30 -7.30
CA HIS A 35 -6.55 -14.60 -7.34
C HIS A 35 -7.78 -14.60 -6.41
N GLY A 36 -8.94 -14.85 -6.98
CA GLY A 36 -10.22 -14.81 -6.27
C GLY A 36 -11.39 -14.66 -7.23
N LYS A 37 -12.55 -14.26 -6.71
CA LYS A 37 -13.74 -14.02 -7.52
C LYS A 37 -13.51 -12.86 -8.51
N PRO A 38 -14.14 -12.87 -9.71
CA PRO A 38 -13.96 -11.80 -10.70
C PRO A 38 -14.25 -10.40 -10.14
N ASN A 39 -15.32 -10.23 -9.36
CA ASN A 39 -15.66 -8.95 -8.75
C ASN A 39 -14.60 -8.45 -7.76
N PHE A 40 -14.04 -9.36 -6.95
CA PHE A 40 -12.91 -9.06 -6.05
C PHE A 40 -11.70 -8.57 -6.86
N CYS A 41 -11.31 -9.33 -7.88
CA CYS A 41 -10.16 -9.00 -8.71
C CYS A 41 -10.33 -7.65 -9.41
N THR A 42 -11.50 -7.35 -9.97
CA THR A 42 -11.76 -6.09 -10.68
C THR A 42 -11.67 -4.88 -9.73
N LYS A 43 -12.33 -4.95 -8.57
CA LYS A 43 -12.32 -3.86 -7.58
C LYS A 43 -10.91 -3.61 -7.04
N LEU A 44 -10.22 -4.66 -6.63
CA LEU A 44 -8.89 -4.55 -6.06
C LEU A 44 -7.86 -4.11 -7.12
N ALA A 45 -8.02 -4.53 -8.38
CA ALA A 45 -7.16 -4.08 -9.46
C ALA A 45 -7.25 -2.56 -9.67
N CYS A 46 -8.45 -1.98 -9.56
CA CYS A 46 -8.65 -0.53 -9.67
C CYS A 46 -7.86 0.21 -8.58
N ILE A 47 -7.95 -0.26 -7.33
CA ILE A 47 -7.24 0.32 -6.18
C ILE A 47 -5.72 0.25 -6.37
N ILE A 48 -5.20 -0.91 -6.75
CA ILE A 48 -3.76 -1.11 -6.94
C ILE A 48 -3.23 -0.21 -8.06
N LYS A 49 -3.93 -0.16 -9.20
CA LYS A 49 -3.55 0.68 -10.35
C LYS A 49 -3.58 2.17 -10.00
N HIS A 50 -4.59 2.62 -9.25
CA HIS A 50 -4.65 4.00 -8.78
C HIS A 50 -3.49 4.33 -7.82
N GLY A 51 -3.01 3.36 -7.05
CA GLY A 51 -1.80 3.47 -6.25
C GLY A 51 -0.50 3.23 -7.04
N GLY A 52 -0.52 3.25 -8.37
CA GLY A 52 0.67 3.12 -9.23
C GLY A 52 1.17 1.69 -9.47
N GLY A 53 0.43 0.68 -8.99
CA GLY A 53 0.83 -0.73 -9.12
C GLY A 53 0.38 -1.40 -10.40
N HIS A 54 1.08 -2.49 -10.74
CA HIS A 54 0.81 -3.31 -11.91
C HIS A 54 0.03 -4.57 -11.52
N VAL A 55 -1.06 -4.85 -12.22
CA VAL A 55 -1.93 -6.00 -11.93
C VAL A 55 -1.95 -6.95 -13.10
N PHE A 56 -1.68 -8.23 -12.80
CA PHE A 56 -1.59 -9.31 -13.77
C PHE A 56 -2.72 -10.32 -13.55
N LYS A 57 -3.18 -10.94 -14.64
CA LYS A 57 -4.18 -12.02 -14.62
C LYS A 57 -3.56 -13.41 -14.50
N THR A 58 -2.29 -13.54 -14.88
CA THR A 58 -1.58 -14.83 -14.96
C THR A 58 -0.22 -14.74 -14.29
N LEU A 59 0.25 -15.86 -13.74
CA LEU A 59 1.58 -15.97 -13.14
C LEU A 59 2.68 -15.70 -14.18
N HIS A 60 2.50 -16.18 -15.41
CA HIS A 60 3.42 -15.87 -16.50
C HIS A 60 3.50 -14.36 -16.77
N GLY A 61 2.38 -13.64 -16.74
CA GLY A 61 2.38 -12.18 -16.87
C GLY A 61 3.10 -11.49 -15.71
N LEU A 62 2.94 -12.01 -14.49
CA LEU A 62 3.65 -11.53 -13.32
C LEU A 62 5.16 -11.75 -13.43
N LEU A 63 5.61 -12.86 -14.01
CA LEU A 63 7.03 -13.22 -14.10
C LEU A 63 7.75 -12.66 -15.34
N ARG A 64 7.00 -12.14 -16.31
CA ARG A 64 7.61 -11.59 -17.53
C ARG A 64 8.49 -10.41 -17.17
N ASN A 65 9.78 -10.47 -17.51
CA ASN A 65 10.70 -9.34 -17.32
C ASN A 65 10.23 -8.16 -18.17
N ILE A 66 10.07 -7.02 -17.50
CA ILE A 66 10.06 -5.70 -18.13
C ILE A 66 11.46 -5.16 -17.87
N ASP A 67 12.12 -4.61 -18.88
CA ASP A 67 13.50 -4.07 -18.87
C ASP A 67 13.75 -2.92 -17.86
N GLU A 68 12.82 -2.70 -16.92
CA GLU A 68 12.96 -1.73 -15.87
C GLU A 68 13.87 -2.30 -14.77
N GLU A 69 15.14 -1.94 -14.88
CA GLU A 69 16.32 -2.14 -14.00
C GLU A 69 16.12 -1.88 -12.48
N ARG A 70 14.89 -1.65 -12.01
CA ARG A 70 14.58 -1.32 -10.62
C ARG A 70 13.99 -2.53 -9.92
N THR A 71 14.37 -2.74 -8.67
CA THR A 71 13.81 -3.78 -7.79
C THR A 71 12.28 -3.64 -7.74
N LEU A 72 11.58 -4.52 -8.46
CA LEU A 72 10.11 -4.63 -8.43
C LEU A 72 9.72 -5.65 -7.36
N VAL A 73 8.70 -5.30 -6.60
CA VAL A 73 8.16 -6.11 -5.52
C VAL A 73 7.01 -6.94 -6.07
N GLU A 74 7.13 -8.26 -6.07
CA GLU A 74 6.14 -9.16 -6.67
C GLU A 74 5.34 -9.92 -5.61
N ALA A 75 4.02 -10.02 -5.78
CA ALA A 75 3.16 -10.76 -4.86
C ALA A 75 1.93 -11.37 -5.55
N ILE A 76 1.45 -12.48 -5.00
CA ILE A 76 0.15 -13.04 -5.33
C ILE A 76 -0.81 -12.65 -4.21
N VAL A 77 -1.84 -11.86 -4.52
CA VAL A 77 -2.85 -11.45 -3.55
C VAL A 77 -4.11 -12.29 -3.72
N VAL A 78 -4.56 -12.89 -2.62
CA VAL A 78 -5.66 -13.85 -2.60
C VAL A 78 -6.84 -13.34 -1.78
N GLU A 79 -8.06 -13.58 -2.25
CA GLU A 79 -9.29 -13.29 -1.52
C GLU A 79 -9.45 -14.22 -0.31
N ASP A 80 -9.34 -15.53 -0.55
CA ASP A 80 -9.46 -16.59 0.46
C ASP A 80 -8.37 -17.65 0.26
N LYS A 81 -7.62 -17.95 1.33
CA LYS A 81 -6.56 -18.97 1.33
C LYS A 81 -7.07 -20.38 1.01
N ALA A 82 -8.34 -20.67 1.29
CA ALA A 82 -8.94 -21.97 1.02
C ALA A 82 -9.13 -22.21 -0.49
N THR A 83 -9.36 -21.15 -1.26
CA THR A 83 -9.67 -21.24 -2.71
C THR A 83 -8.45 -21.44 -3.61
N ILE A 84 -7.24 -21.33 -3.06
CA ILE A 84 -6.00 -21.39 -3.82
C ILE A 84 -5.69 -22.85 -4.20
N SER A 85 -5.50 -23.10 -5.50
CA SER A 85 -5.11 -24.41 -6.02
C SER A 85 -3.73 -24.87 -5.50
N ARG A 86 -3.55 -26.18 -5.35
CA ARG A 86 -2.26 -26.78 -4.95
C ARG A 86 -1.14 -26.42 -5.93
N HIS A 87 -1.46 -26.39 -7.23
CA HIS A 87 -0.53 -26.03 -8.28
C HIS A 87 -0.03 -24.59 -8.14
N LEU A 88 -0.94 -23.62 -7.90
CA LEU A 88 -0.53 -22.23 -7.72
C LEU A 88 0.35 -22.04 -6.47
N LYS A 89 0.04 -22.72 -5.37
CA LYS A 89 0.89 -22.73 -4.16
C LYS A 89 2.29 -23.28 -4.45
N HIS A 90 2.36 -24.36 -5.21
CA HIS A 90 3.63 -24.98 -5.58
C HIS A 90 4.46 -24.04 -6.47
N CYS A 91 3.88 -23.49 -7.53
CA CYS A 91 4.58 -22.55 -8.42
C CYS A 91 5.02 -21.27 -7.69
N ALA A 92 4.19 -20.74 -6.78
CA ALA A 92 4.57 -19.59 -5.96
C ALA A 92 5.79 -19.90 -5.09
N LYS A 93 5.83 -21.09 -4.47
CA LYS A 93 6.97 -21.55 -3.66
C LYS A 93 8.24 -21.75 -4.50
N GLU A 94 8.14 -22.37 -5.67
CA GLU A 94 9.28 -22.59 -6.57
C GLU A 94 9.91 -21.28 -7.06
N ARG A 95 9.10 -20.24 -7.21
CA ARG A 95 9.52 -18.91 -7.69
C ARG A 95 9.79 -17.91 -6.57
N ASP A 96 9.70 -18.35 -5.29
CA ASP A 96 9.80 -17.51 -4.10
C ASP A 96 8.88 -16.27 -4.12
N ILE A 97 7.69 -16.41 -4.71
CA ILE A 97 6.70 -15.32 -4.74
C ILE A 97 5.79 -15.42 -3.51
N PRO A 98 5.71 -14.36 -2.69
CA PRO A 98 4.85 -14.34 -1.52
C PRO A 98 3.37 -14.38 -1.91
N MET A 99 2.60 -15.23 -1.21
CA MET A 99 1.14 -15.24 -1.30
C MET A 99 0.53 -14.51 -0.10
N MET A 100 -0.10 -13.37 -0.35
CA MET A 100 -0.62 -12.46 0.67
C MET A 100 -2.15 -12.41 0.66
N PRO A 101 -2.83 -12.41 1.83
CA PRO A 101 -4.26 -12.12 1.86
C PRO A 101 -4.54 -10.67 1.43
N PHE A 102 -5.73 -10.40 0.91
CA PHE A 102 -6.13 -9.03 0.52
C PHE A 102 -6.00 -8.02 1.67
N SER A 103 -6.13 -8.47 2.92
CA SER A 103 -5.93 -7.65 4.12
C SER A 103 -4.55 -6.98 4.17
N TRP A 104 -3.52 -7.56 3.53
CA TRP A 104 -2.21 -6.93 3.40
C TRP A 104 -2.25 -5.63 2.60
N ILE A 105 -3.04 -5.58 1.52
CA ILE A 105 -3.26 -4.35 0.75
C ILE A 105 -3.98 -3.31 1.61
N ILE A 106 -5.04 -3.71 2.31
CA ILE A 106 -5.81 -2.80 3.16
C ILE A 106 -4.96 -2.23 4.29
N LYS A 107 -4.21 -3.08 5.01
CA LYS A 107 -3.28 -2.64 6.05
C LYS A 107 -2.19 -1.71 5.49
N SER A 108 -1.68 -1.99 4.29
CA SER A 108 -0.69 -1.13 3.63
C SER A 108 -1.25 0.26 3.30
N LEU A 109 -2.48 0.31 2.79
CA LEU A 109 -3.20 1.56 2.53
C LEU A 109 -3.42 2.36 3.81
N TYR A 110 -3.89 1.70 4.88
CA TYR A 110 -4.11 2.34 6.18
C TYR A 110 -2.82 2.93 6.77
N CYS A 111 -1.71 2.20 6.65
CA CYS A 111 -0.39 2.65 7.10
C CYS A 111 0.25 3.70 6.18
N GLY A 112 -0.33 3.99 5.01
CA GLY A 112 0.26 4.87 4.00
C GLY A 112 1.57 4.34 3.39
N LYS A 113 1.89 3.05 3.58
CA LYS A 113 3.14 2.43 3.12
C LYS A 113 2.95 0.95 2.82
N LEU A 114 3.71 0.42 1.86
CA LEU A 114 3.73 -1.00 1.56
C LEU A 114 4.30 -1.78 2.76
N LEU A 115 3.52 -2.71 3.30
CA LEU A 115 3.98 -3.56 4.40
C LEU A 115 4.88 -4.68 3.88
N PRO A 116 5.87 -5.13 4.67
CA PRO A 116 6.70 -6.28 4.30
C PRO A 116 5.86 -7.55 4.17
N PHE A 117 6.35 -8.50 3.35
CA PHE A 117 5.66 -9.77 3.09
C PHE A 117 5.68 -10.74 4.26
N ARG A 118 6.71 -10.65 5.10
CA ARG A 118 6.77 -11.35 6.38
C ARG A 118 6.41 -10.34 7.45
N GLU A 119 5.36 -10.64 8.21
CA GLU A 119 5.22 -10.06 9.55
C GLU A 119 6.45 -10.55 10.33
N GLU A 120 7.48 -9.72 10.48
CA GLU A 120 8.32 -9.82 11.66
C GLU A 120 7.36 -9.82 12.84
N LYS A 121 7.56 -10.73 13.79
CA LYS A 121 6.78 -10.78 15.04
C LYS A 121 7.12 -9.58 15.93
N THR A 122 7.18 -8.38 15.38
CA THR A 122 7.17 -7.15 16.13
C THR A 122 5.70 -6.81 16.38
N ILE A 123 5.25 -7.16 17.58
CA ILE A 123 4.01 -6.68 18.17
C ILE A 123 4.17 -5.17 18.27
N HIS A 124 3.87 -4.45 17.20
CA HIS A 124 3.69 -3.01 17.25
C HIS A 124 2.20 -2.79 17.48
N PRO A 125 1.77 -2.47 18.71
CA PRO A 125 0.40 -2.05 18.92
C PRO A 125 0.18 -0.83 18.02
N LEU A 126 -0.80 -0.93 17.12
CA LEU A 126 -1.30 0.22 16.38
C LEU A 126 -1.58 1.32 17.42
N PRO A 127 -1.12 2.57 17.21
CA PRO A 127 -1.47 3.64 18.11
C PRO A 127 -2.99 3.81 18.01
N PHE A 128 -3.69 3.33 19.03
CA PHE A 128 -5.07 3.69 19.26
C PHE A 128 -5.08 5.22 19.33
N VAL A 129 -5.82 5.86 18.42
CA VAL A 129 -6.12 7.27 18.55
C VAL A 129 -6.90 7.40 19.85
N LYS A 130 -6.23 7.84 20.91
CA LYS A 130 -6.90 8.30 22.12
C LYS A 130 -7.70 9.53 21.67
N VAL A 131 -9.00 9.36 21.52
CA VAL A 131 -9.91 10.49 21.47
C VAL A 131 -9.67 11.22 22.78
N SER A 132 -9.00 12.37 22.70
CA SER A 132 -8.83 13.24 23.85
C SER A 132 -10.22 13.78 24.14
N GLU A 133 -10.86 13.28 25.18
CA GLU A 133 -12.02 13.93 25.77
C GLU A 133 -11.58 15.34 26.16
N LEU A 134 -12.17 16.31 25.47
CA LEU A 134 -12.06 17.73 25.78
C LEU A 134 -12.54 17.93 27.23
N PRO A 135 -11.84 18.74 28.07
CA PRO A 135 -12.39 19.07 29.37
C PRO A 135 -13.66 19.89 29.14
N ASN A 136 -14.80 19.38 29.59
CA ASN A 136 -16.02 20.17 29.70
C ASN A 136 -15.78 21.27 30.75
N ALA A 137 -15.33 22.42 30.28
CA ALA A 137 -15.38 23.66 31.02
C ALA A 137 -16.79 24.23 30.88
N LEU A 138 -17.65 23.95 31.86
CA LEU A 138 -18.65 24.91 32.33
C LEU A 138 -19.20 24.41 33.67
N ASP A 139 -18.44 24.82 34.68
CA ASP A 139 -18.88 25.05 36.05
C ASP A 139 -20.16 25.89 36.03
N MET A 140 -21.29 25.29 36.38
CA MET A 140 -22.55 25.99 36.63
C MET A 140 -22.78 25.94 38.14
N SER A 141 -22.51 27.07 38.80
CA SER A 141 -22.82 27.30 40.21
C SER A 141 -24.29 27.05 40.52
N GLU A 142 -24.55 26.37 41.64
CA GLU A 142 -25.83 26.41 42.36
C GLU A 142 -25.81 27.56 43.38
N GLU A 143 -26.71 28.52 43.23
CA GLU A 143 -27.30 29.45 44.24
C GLU A 143 -28.22 30.41 43.43
N ILE A 144 -29.49 30.68 43.72
CA ILE A 144 -30.30 30.79 44.94
C ILE A 144 -31.75 30.44 44.58
#